data_AF-A0A357YFP7-F1
#
_entry.id   AF-A0A357YFP7-F1
#
_cell.length_a   1.000
_cell.length_b   1.000
_cell.length_c   1.000
_cell.angle_alpha   90.00
_cell.angle_beta   90.00
_cell.angle_gamma   90.00
#
_symmetry.space_group_name_H-M   'P 1'
#
loop_
_entity.id
_entity.type
_entity.pdbx_description
1 polymer ?
#
loop_
_entity_poly.entity_id
_entity_poly.type
_entity_poly.pdbx_seq_one_letter_code
_entity_poly.pdbx_strand_id
1 'polypeptide(L)' 'RFAVEHHRRLRGKVALTSELDTIPGVGPARRRLLLKHFGSHKKIAAATLDELCAVPGLPEAVARSVHRHLAQRRV' A
#
# COMPACT_ATOMS: atom_id res chain seq x y z
N ARG A 1 -28.62 10.73 26.32
CA ARG A 1 -28.75 10.06 25.00
C ARG A 1 -27.41 10.19 24.26
N PHE A 2 -26.42 9.39 24.66
CA PHE A 2 -25.07 9.38 24.09
C PHE A 2 -24.95 8.18 23.16
N ALA A 3 -25.06 8.38 21.84
CA ALA A 3 -24.98 7.25 20.91
C ALA A 3 -24.66 7.64 19.45
N VAL A 4 -23.79 8.64 19.20
CA VAL A 4 -23.42 8.96 17.81
C VAL A 4 -21.91 9.15 17.57
N GLU A 5 -21.06 9.18 18.60
CA GLU A 5 -19.68 9.67 18.44
C GLU A 5 -18.57 8.61 18.56
N HIS A 6 -18.83 7.34 18.22
CA HIS A 6 -17.76 6.31 18.30
C HIS A 6 -17.48 5.52 17.02
N HIS A 7 -18.22 5.73 15.93
CA HIS A 7 -18.03 4.95 14.68
C HIS A 7 -17.65 5.75 13.43
N ARG A 8 -17.35 7.05 13.54
CA ARG A 8 -16.97 7.86 12.37
C ARG A 8 -15.44 7.92 12.11
N ARG A 9 -14.61 7.54 13.09
CA ARG A 9 -13.13 7.57 12.97
C ARG A 9 -12.45 6.27 12.55
N LEU A 10 -13.19 5.18 12.30
CA LEU A 10 -12.60 3.94 11.78
C LEU A 10 -12.46 3.91 10.24
N ARG A 11 -13.26 4.68 9.48
CA ARG A 11 -13.26 4.59 8.00
C ARG A 11 -12.02 5.20 7.34
N GLY A 12 -11.37 6.19 7.95
CA GLY A 12 -10.16 6.80 7.40
C GLY A 12 -8.89 5.94 7.51
N LYS A 13 -8.77 5.14 8.59
CA LYS A 13 -7.58 4.31 8.82
C LYS A 13 -7.59 2.98 8.04
N VAL A 14 -8.77 2.42 7.79
CA VAL A 14 -8.91 1.16 7.04
C VAL A 14 -8.64 1.38 5.54
N ALA A 15 -9.08 2.51 4.96
CA ALA A 15 -8.89 2.80 3.54
C ALA A 15 -7.40 2.80 3.10
N LEU A 16 -6.51 3.40 3.90
CA LEU A 16 -5.08 3.50 3.60
C LEU A 16 -4.33 2.16 3.75
N THR A 17 -4.85 1.28 4.59
CA THR A 17 -4.28 -0.04 4.85
C THR A 17 -4.59 -0.97 3.68
N SER A 18 -5.77 -0.87 3.07
CA SER A 18 -6.22 -1.78 2.02
C SER A 18 -5.63 -1.54 0.64
N GLU A 19 -5.04 -0.37 0.33
CA GLU A 19 -4.59 -0.06 -1.04
C GLU A 19 -3.51 -1.00 -1.56
N LEU A 20 -2.58 -1.42 -0.70
CA LEU A 20 -1.55 -2.39 -1.10
C LEU A 20 -2.13 -3.80 -1.25
N ASP A 21 -3.13 -4.15 -0.45
CA ASP A 21 -3.76 -5.47 -0.50
C ASP A 21 -4.76 -5.61 -1.65
N THR A 22 -5.29 -4.50 -2.18
CA THR A 22 -6.14 -4.50 -3.38
C THR A 22 -5.36 -4.73 -4.68
N ILE A 23 -4.03 -4.65 -4.65
CA ILE A 23 -3.21 -4.89 -5.84
C ILE A 23 -3.12 -6.40 -6.08
N PRO A 24 -3.61 -6.90 -7.23
CA PRO A 24 -3.53 -8.32 -7.55
C PRO A 24 -2.06 -8.77 -7.59
N GLY A 25 -1.76 -9.79 -6.80
CA GLY A 25 -0.39 -10.29 -6.61
C GLY A 25 0.37 -9.64 -5.44
N VAL A 26 -0.17 -8.65 -4.74
CA VAL A 26 0.43 -8.13 -3.49
C VAL A 26 -0.36 -8.71 -2.31
N GLY A 27 0.07 -9.89 -1.86
CA GLY A 27 -0.46 -10.48 -0.63
C GLY A 27 0.14 -9.86 0.64
N PRO A 28 -0.35 -10.27 1.83
CA PRO A 28 0.08 -9.73 3.12
C PRO A 28 1.58 -9.94 3.39
N ALA A 29 2.20 -10.99 2.81
CA ALA A 29 3.64 -11.22 2.88
C ALA A 29 4.43 -10.13 2.13
N ARG A 30 4.06 -9.84 0.88
CA ARG A 30 4.74 -8.83 0.03
C ARG A 30 4.50 -7.42 0.56
N ARG A 31 3.28 -7.16 1.05
CA ARG A 31 2.97 -5.91 1.76
C ARG A 31 3.88 -5.70 2.96
N ARG A 32 4.03 -6.70 3.84
CA ARG A 32 4.95 -6.61 4.99
C ARG A 32 6.39 -6.38 4.54
N LEU A 33 6.80 -7.00 3.44
CA LEU A 33 8.14 -6.85 2.87
C LEU A 33 8.38 -5.41 2.39
N LEU A 34 7.44 -4.86 1.62
CA LEU A 34 7.44 -3.45 1.18
C LEU A 34 7.44 -2.50 2.39
N LEU A 35 6.60 -2.76 3.40
CA LEU A 35 6.58 -1.94 4.61
C LEU A 35 7.87 -2.04 5.41
N LYS A 36 8.52 -3.21 5.46
CA LYS A 36 9.80 -3.39 6.14
C LYS A 36 10.92 -2.66 5.39
N HIS A 37 10.87 -2.63 4.05
CA HIS A 37 11.88 -1.98 3.22
C HIS A 37 11.72 -0.45 3.21
N PHE A 38 10.51 0.04 2.94
CA PHE A 38 10.24 1.48 2.80
C PHE A 38 9.81 2.15 4.11
N GLY A 39 9.32 1.40 5.09
CA GLY A 39 8.85 1.90 6.39
C GLY A 39 7.43 2.48 6.42
N SER A 40 6.92 3.02 5.30
CA SER A 40 5.58 3.62 5.25
C SER A 40 4.93 3.53 3.88
N HIS A 41 3.59 3.44 3.85
CA HIS A 41 2.78 3.50 2.64
C HIS A 41 3.07 4.74 1.78
N LYS A 42 3.30 5.90 2.41
CA LYS A 42 3.64 7.14 1.69
C LYS A 42 4.97 7.02 0.93
N LYS A 43 5.96 6.34 1.52
CA LYS A 43 7.25 6.10 0.88
C LYS A 43 7.12 5.10 -0.27
N ILE A 44 6.30 4.06 -0.10
CA ILE A 44 5.97 3.11 -1.18
C ILE A 44 5.25 3.82 -2.33
N ALA A 45 4.33 4.73 -2.03
CA ALA A 45 3.61 5.54 -3.02
C ALA A 45 4.50 6.54 -3.77
N ALA A 46 5.56 7.03 -3.12
CA ALA A 46 6.55 7.91 -3.72
C ALA A 46 7.71 7.14 -4.39
N ALA A 47 7.80 5.82 -4.15
CA ALA A 47 8.89 5.00 -4.64
C ALA A 47 8.82 4.84 -6.16
N THR A 48 9.98 4.85 -6.78
CA THR A 48 10.11 4.58 -8.22
C THR A 48 9.99 3.08 -8.51
N LEU A 49 9.75 2.74 -9.78
CA LEU A 49 9.73 1.34 -10.19
C LEU A 49 11.03 0.61 -9.84
N ASP A 50 12.17 1.28 -10.00
CA ASP A 50 13.50 0.73 -9.72
C ASP A 50 13.67 0.39 -8.23
N GLU A 51 13.26 1.31 -7.35
CA GLU A 51 13.28 1.08 -5.91
C GLU A 51 12.35 -0.07 -5.48
N LEU A 52 11.18 -0.21 -6.12
CA LEU A 52 10.28 -1.34 -5.87
C LEU A 52 10.90 -2.66 -6.34
N CYS A 53 11.62 -2.66 -7.47
CA CYS A 53 12.34 -3.83 -7.97
C CYS A 53 13.59 -4.18 -7.13
N ALA A 54 14.21 -3.19 -6.48
CA ALA A 54 15.33 -3.40 -5.56
C ALA A 54 14.92 -4.11 -4.26
N VAL A 55 13.62 -4.26 -4.00
CA VAL A 55 13.10 -4.96 -2.83
C VAL A 55 13.39 -6.46 -2.94
N PRO A 56 14.21 -7.02 -2.03
CA PRO A 56 14.56 -8.44 -2.10
C PRO A 56 13.33 -9.33 -1.88
N GLY A 57 13.06 -10.23 -2.83
CA GLY A 57 11.90 -11.13 -2.79
C GLY A 57 10.61 -10.54 -3.39
N LEU A 58 10.67 -9.34 -3.99
CA LEU A 58 9.57 -8.81 -4.78
C LEU A 58 9.83 -9.05 -6.28
N PRO A 59 8.95 -9.78 -7.00
CA PRO A 59 9.07 -9.93 -8.44
C PRO A 59 8.83 -8.60 -9.17
N GLU A 60 9.55 -8.37 -10.26
CA GLU A 60 9.41 -7.18 -11.11
C GLU A 60 7.97 -7.00 -11.63
N ALA A 61 7.26 -8.10 -11.94
CA ALA A 61 5.84 -8.06 -12.30
C ALA A 61 4.97 -7.44 -11.21
N VAL A 62 5.27 -7.71 -9.93
CA VAL A 62 4.54 -7.16 -8.79
C VAL A 62 4.92 -5.70 -8.57
N ALA A 63 6.22 -5.37 -8.64
CA ALA A 63 6.70 -3.99 -8.57
C ALA A 63 6.01 -3.09 -9.60
N ARG A 64 5.90 -3.55 -10.85
CA ARG A 64 5.16 -2.86 -11.92
C ARG A 64 3.68 -2.68 -11.59
N SER A 65 3.01 -3.72 -11.10
CA SER A 65 1.61 -3.63 -10.70
C SER A 65 1.40 -2.61 -9.58
N VAL A 66 2.30 -2.59 -8.59
CA VAL A 66 2.29 -1.62 -7.47
C VAL A 66 2.46 -0.20 -7.99
N HIS A 67 3.52 0.05 -8.76
CA HIS A 67 3.80 1.35 -9.33
C HIS A 67 2.64 1.87 -10.19
N ARG A 68 2.08 1.01 -11.06
CA ARG A 68 0.93 1.37 -11.92
C ARG A 68 -0.30 1.72 -11.09
N HIS A 69 -0.64 0.92 -10.07
CA HIS A 69 -1.82 1.15 -9.26
C HIS A 69 -1.72 2.45 -8.45
N LEU A 70 -0.53 2.74 -7.91
CA LEU A 70 -0.26 3.96 -7.15
C LEU A 70 -0.23 5.20 -8.05
N ALA A 71 0.27 5.07 -9.28
CA ALA A 71 0.25 6.15 -10.28
C ALA A 71 -1.18 6.54 -10.70
N GLN A 72 -2.09 5.57 -10.83
CA GLN A 72 -3.48 5.79 -11.25
C GLN A 72 -4.32 6.59 -10.25
N ARG A 73 -3.88 6.70 -8.99
CA ARG A 73 -4.66 7.31 -7.89
C ARG A 73 -4.21 8.73 -7.53
N ARG A 74 -3.23 9.32 -8.24
CA ARG A 74 -2.76 10.70 -8.02
C ARG A 74 -3.65 11.75 -8.68
N VAL A 75 -4.98 11.65 -8.53
CA VAL A 75 -5.95 12.67 -8.98
C VAL A 75 -6.65 13.30 -7.78
#